data_AF-A0AA95M5I6-F1
#
_entry.id   AF-A0AA95M5I6-F1
#
_cell.length_a   1.000
_cell.length_b   1.000
_cell.length_c   1.000
_cell.angle_alpha   90.00
_cell.angle_beta   90.00
_cell.angle_gamma   90.00
#
_symmetry.space_group_name_H-M   'P 1'
#
loop_
_entity.id
_entity.type
_entity.pdbx_description
1 polymer ?
#
loop_
_entity_poly.entity_id
_entity_poly.type
_entity_poly.pdbx_seq_one_letter_code
_entity_poly.pdbx_strand_id
1 'polypeptide(L)'
;MVDDARYVRAYNGKNSRWYQAEVKQRPWRITVGGMAKEVNFEPEDNAINARIDGAYRQKYSDSPYLNSMISTRARSATVKVIPR
;
A
#
# COMPACT_ATOMS: atom_id res chain seq x y z
N MET A 1 -9.57 -8.39 11.63
CA MET A 1 -8.37 -7.54 11.71
C MET A 1 -7.45 -7.96 10.58
N VAL A 2 -7.40 -7.19 9.49
CA VAL A 2 -6.40 -7.42 8.44
C VAL A 2 -5.15 -6.68 8.86
N ASP A 3 -4.00 -7.30 8.65
CA ASP A 3 -2.66 -6.73 8.77
C ASP A 3 -2.43 -5.52 7.82
N ASP A 4 -3.37 -4.57 7.78
CA ASP A 4 -3.35 -3.36 6.94
C ASP A 4 -2.12 -2.50 7.22
N ALA A 5 -1.49 -2.66 8.39
CA ALA A 5 -0.22 -2.02 8.72
C ALA A 5 0.97 -2.55 7.89
N ARG A 6 0.83 -3.72 7.25
CA ARG A 6 1.87 -4.35 6.43
C ARG A 6 1.67 -4.16 4.94
N TYR A 7 0.58 -3.57 4.46
CA TYR A 7 0.36 -3.41 3.03
C TYR A 7 -0.09 -2.00 2.69
N VAL A 8 0.64 -1.36 1.79
CA VAL A 8 0.34 -0.01 1.31
C VAL A 8 0.07 -0.07 -0.18
N ARG A 9 -0.88 0.75 -0.63
CA ARG A 9 -1.23 0.89 -2.04
C ARG A 9 -1.02 2.30 -2.51
N ALA A 10 -0.31 2.42 -3.61
CA ALA A 10 -0.22 3.69 -4.31
C ALA A 10 -1.55 3.96 -5.02
N TYR A 11 -2.32 4.91 -4.51
CA TYR A 11 -3.54 5.38 -5.18
C TYR A 11 -3.26 5.74 -6.63
N ASN A 12 -2.09 6.36 -6.88
CA ASN A 12 -1.64 6.74 -8.22
C ASN A 12 -1.01 5.62 -9.06
N GLY A 13 -1.03 4.38 -8.56
CA GLY A 13 -0.40 3.23 -9.19
C GLY A 13 1.13 3.39 -9.27
N LYS A 14 1.74 2.65 -10.20
CA LYS A 14 3.19 2.64 -10.42
C LYS A 14 3.77 3.99 -10.86
N ASN A 15 2.92 4.93 -11.25
CA ASN A 15 3.30 6.30 -11.61
C ASN A 15 3.43 7.24 -10.39
N SER A 16 3.17 6.73 -9.19
CA SER A 16 3.33 7.53 -7.97
C SER A 16 4.80 7.84 -7.76
N ARG A 17 5.13 9.12 -7.52
CA ARG A 17 6.52 9.56 -7.30
C ARG A 17 7.19 8.81 -6.15
N TRP A 18 6.43 8.47 -5.11
CA TRP A 18 6.92 7.66 -3.99
C TRP A 18 7.17 6.20 -4.37
N TYR A 19 6.26 5.58 -5.15
CA TYR A 19 6.42 4.19 -5.63
C TYR A 19 7.61 4.04 -6.59
N GLN A 20 7.83 5.03 -7.47
CA GLN A 20 8.99 5.02 -8.35
C GLN A 20 10.31 5.24 -7.60
N ALA A 21 10.28 6.02 -6.51
CA ALA A 21 11.42 6.21 -5.64
C ALA A 21 11.71 4.94 -4.80
N GLU A 22 10.67 4.17 -4.45
CA GLU A 22 10.78 2.86 -3.78
C GLU A 22 11.51 1.81 -4.65
N VAL A 23 11.12 1.66 -5.91
CA VAL A 23 11.77 0.73 -6.86
C VAL A 23 13.25 1.07 -7.10
N LYS A 24 13.66 2.32 -6.83
CA LYS A 24 14.98 2.87 -7.20
C LYS A 24 16.07 2.84 -6.13
N GLN A 25 15.83 2.28 -4.94
CA GLN A 25 16.79 2.03 -3.82
C GLN A 25 16.54 2.86 -2.55
N ARG A 26 16.80 2.20 -1.40
CA ARG A 26 17.06 2.67 -0.01
C ARG A 26 15.93 2.43 1.01
N PRO A 27 16.28 2.15 2.30
CA PRO A 27 15.29 1.94 3.35
C PRO A 27 14.46 3.20 3.55
N TRP A 28 13.15 3.03 3.59
CA TRP A 28 12.19 4.12 3.68
C TRP A 28 11.85 4.42 5.13
N ARG A 29 11.74 5.70 5.49
CA ARG A 29 11.18 6.12 6.78
C ARG A 29 9.71 6.47 6.61
N ILE A 30 8.82 5.72 7.25
CA ILE A 30 7.41 6.12 7.38
C ILE A 30 7.22 6.77 8.76
N THR A 31 6.60 7.93 8.78
CA THR A 31 6.19 8.57 10.03
C THR A 31 4.76 8.16 10.36
N VAL A 32 4.58 7.39 11.44
CA VAL A 32 3.26 7.00 11.96
C VAL A 32 3.13 7.56 13.36
N GLY A 33 2.11 8.39 13.61
CA GLY A 33 1.87 8.98 14.94
C GLY A 33 3.03 9.83 15.48
N GLY A 34 3.79 10.49 14.60
CA GLY A 34 4.97 11.30 14.97
C GLY A 34 6.27 10.51 15.11
N MET A 35 6.26 9.18 14.98
CA MET A 35 7.46 8.34 15.02
C MET A 35 7.88 7.92 13.61
N ALA A 36 9.11 8.28 13.22
CA ALA A 36 9.72 7.79 11.99
C ALA A 36 10.25 6.37 12.20
N LYS A 37 9.70 5.40 11.48
CA LYS A 37 10.18 4.01 11.45
C LYS A 37 10.80 3.68 10.11
N GLU A 38 11.94 3.02 10.14
CA GLU A 38 12.55 2.46 8.94
C GLU A 38 11.82 1.18 8.55
N VAL A 39 11.44 1.12 7.28
CA VAL A 39 10.75 0.00 6.67
C VAL A 39 11.36 -0.29 5.32
N ASN A 40 11.23 -1.55 4.92
CA ASN A 40 11.43 -1.97 3.55
C ASN A 40 10.07 -2.21 2.90
N PHE A 41 10.02 -2.00 1.60
CA PHE A 41 8.86 -2.33 0.80
C PHE A 41 9.22 -3.46 -0.16
N GLU A 42 8.41 -4.51 -0.19
CA GLU A 42 8.55 -5.61 -1.13
C GLU A 42 7.32 -5.65 -2.05
N PRO A 43 7.50 -5.65 -3.38
CA PRO A 43 6.39 -5.86 -4.30
C PRO A 43 5.83 -7.26 -4.07
N GLU A 44 4.54 -7.34 -3.75
CA GLU A 44 3.85 -8.60 -3.46
C GLU A 44 3.07 -9.08 -4.68
N ASP A 45 2.90 -10.40 -4.77
CA ASP A 45 2.13 -11.01 -5.83
C ASP A 45 0.63 -10.68 -5.75
N ASN A 46 -0.01 -10.70 -6.92
CA ASN A 46 -1.40 -10.28 -7.07
C ASN A 46 -2.42 -11.09 -6.24
N ALA A 47 -2.04 -12.23 -5.68
CA ALA A 47 -2.90 -13.09 -4.88
C ALA A 47 -3.39 -12.41 -3.59
N ILE A 48 -2.59 -11.56 -2.95
CA ILE A 48 -3.01 -10.86 -1.72
C ILE A 48 -4.03 -9.74 -2.00
N ASN A 49 -4.11 -9.28 -3.24
CA ASN A 49 -4.90 -8.09 -3.59
C ASN A 49 -6.38 -8.27 -3.28
N ALA A 50 -6.93 -9.47 -3.46
CA ALA A 50 -8.32 -9.77 -3.15
C ALA A 50 -8.61 -9.62 -1.65
N ARG A 51 -7.68 -10.04 -0.78
CA ARG A 51 -7.82 -9.90 0.67
C ARG A 51 -7.74 -8.43 1.12
N ILE A 52 -6.80 -7.68 0.54
CA ILE A 52 -6.66 -6.24 0.81
C ILE A 52 -7.90 -5.47 0.30
N ASP A 53 -8.44 -5.83 -0.87
CA ASP A 53 -9.69 -5.23 -1.37
C ASP A 53 -10.85 -5.46 -0.41
N GLY A 54 -10.98 -6.68 0.14
CA GLY A 54 -11.99 -6.99 1.15
C GLY A 54 -11.85 -6.12 2.40
N ALA A 55 -10.62 -5.88 2.86
CA ALA A 55 -10.33 -4.99 3.97
C ALA A 55 -10.68 -3.53 3.64
N TYR A 56 -10.27 -3.04 2.46
CA TYR A 56 -10.58 -1.69 2.01
C TYR A 56 -12.09 -1.46 1.84
N ARG A 57 -12.82 -2.46 1.35
CA ARG A 57 -14.29 -2.42 1.26
C ARG A 57 -14.96 -2.30 2.62
N GLN A 58 -14.43 -2.96 3.65
CA GLN A 58 -14.92 -2.80 5.02
C GLN A 58 -14.54 -1.45 5.63
N LYS A 59 -13.31 -0.98 5.41
CA LYS A 59 -12.78 0.24 6.02
C LYS A 59 -13.29 1.52 5.37
N TYR A 60 -13.52 1.48 4.07
CA TYR A 60 -13.92 2.63 3.25
C TYR A 60 -15.24 2.35 2.50
N SER A 61 -16.15 1.57 3.09
CA SER A 61 -17.45 1.22 2.49
C SER A 61 -18.21 2.45 2.01
N ASP A 62 -18.13 3.53 2.78
CA ASP A 62 -18.90 4.76 2.57
C ASP A 62 -18.11 5.80 1.75
N SER A 63 -16.90 5.44 1.30
CA SER A 63 -16.04 6.34 0.54
C SER A 63 -16.33 6.25 -0.97
N PRO A 64 -16.63 7.36 -1.65
CA PRO A 64 -16.80 7.37 -3.10
C PRO A 64 -15.52 6.98 -3.85
N TYR A 65 -14.36 7.03 -3.20
CA TYR A 65 -13.06 6.70 -3.77
C TYR A 65 -12.69 5.22 -3.68
N LEU A 66 -13.54 4.39 -3.05
CA LEU A 66 -13.27 2.96 -2.86
C LEU A 66 -12.92 2.27 -4.18
N ASN A 67 -13.70 2.49 -5.23
CA ASN A 67 -13.48 1.89 -6.55
C ASN A 67 -12.11 2.27 -7.14
N SER A 68 -11.66 3.51 -6.92
CA SER A 68 -10.34 3.96 -7.34
C SER A 68 -9.22 3.32 -6.51
N MET A 69 -9.44 3.11 -5.21
CA MET A 69 -8.49 2.45 -4.29
C MET A 69 -8.30 0.96 -4.54
N ILE A 70 -9.34 0.25 -5.02
CA ILE A 70 -9.28 -1.18 -5.38
C ILE A 70 -9.14 -1.43 -6.88
N SER A 71 -8.82 -0.40 -7.65
CA SER A 71 -8.62 -0.48 -9.10
C SER A 71 -7.37 -1.31 -9.45
N THR A 72 -7.34 -1.89 -10.65
CA THR A 72 -6.16 -2.63 -11.16
C THR A 72 -4.87 -1.81 -11.10
N ARG A 73 -4.96 -0.50 -11.34
CA ARG A 73 -3.86 0.45 -11.19
C ARG A 73 -3.30 0.45 -9.78
N ALA A 74 -4.17 0.66 -8.78
CA ALA A 74 -3.76 0.69 -7.38
C ALA A 74 -3.27 -0.68 -6.90
N ARG A 75 -3.94 -1.76 -7.32
CA ARG A 75 -3.52 -3.15 -7.05
C ARG A 75 -2.12 -3.46 -7.56
N SER A 76 -1.78 -2.99 -8.76
CA SER A 76 -0.45 -3.18 -9.37
C SER A 76 0.68 -2.46 -8.64
N ALA A 77 0.34 -1.55 -7.73
CA ALA A 77 1.27 -0.79 -6.90
C ALA A 77 1.04 -1.09 -5.41
N THR A 78 0.64 -2.32 -5.12
CA THR A 78 0.56 -2.85 -3.76
C THR A 78 1.95 -3.31 -3.34
N VAL A 79 2.38 -2.83 -2.19
CA VAL A 79 3.71 -3.12 -1.64
C VAL A 79 3.55 -3.54 -0.19
N LYS A 80 4.34 -4.51 0.22
CA LYS A 80 4.37 -5.01 1.59
C LYS A 80 5.39 -4.22 2.39
N VAL A 81 4.93 -3.59 3.46
CA VAL A 81 5.75 -2.88 4.44
C VAL A 81 6.30 -3.87 5.44
N ILE A 82 7.62 -3.97 5.48
CA ILE A 82 8.37 -4.79 6.42
C ILE A 82 9.14 -3.84 7.33
N PRO A 83 8.73 -3.68 8.60
CA PRO A 83 9.50 -2.90 9.55
C PRO A 83 10.89 -3.52 9.74
N ARG A 84 11.92 -2.69 9.78
CA ARG A 84 13.27 -3.09 10.23
C ARG A 84 13.39 -3.02 11.75
#